data_AF-A0A2D8HSR5-F1
#
_entry.id   AF-A0A2D8HSR5-F1
#
_cell.length_a   1.000
_cell.length_b   1.000
_cell.length_c   1.000
_cell.angle_alpha   90.00
_cell.angle_beta   90.00
_cell.angle_gamma   90.00
#
_symmetry.space_group_name_H-M   'P 1'
#
loop_
_entity.id
_entity.type
_entity.pdbx_description
1 polymer ?
#
loop_
_entity_poly.entity_id
_entity_poly.type
_entity_poly.pdbx_seq_one_letter_code
_entity_poly.pdbx_strand_id
1 'polypeptide(L)'
;MSKSPKNNFVLYGRVKYPPEQKTIGGKEVLKFKGSSYLGGKGDTARYLNWDVTAWNPWEAQEVLALNLEEGQYVWLSAEVTGVYNWSTKSGEPASTMQLKYKSAMIAPDPFDSKPKGGGGDWFNKSEKQDDDPIPF
;
A
#
# COMPACT_ATOMS: atom_id res chain seq x y z
N MET A 1 30.16 16.70 -9.85
CA MET A 1 28.80 16.73 -9.28
C MET A 1 28.31 15.29 -9.16
N SER A 2 28.16 14.75 -7.95
CA SER A 2 27.62 13.42 -7.72
C SER A 2 26.12 13.47 -8.00
N LYS A 3 25.61 12.67 -8.95
CA LYS A 3 24.17 12.49 -9.13
C LYS A 3 23.68 11.65 -7.96
N SER A 4 22.82 12.21 -7.10
CA SER A 4 22.15 11.43 -6.07
C SER A 4 21.46 10.21 -6.70
N PRO A 5 21.55 9.02 -6.10
CA PRO A 5 20.92 7.83 -6.63
C PRO A 5 19.41 8.07 -6.77
N LYS A 6 18.86 7.66 -7.92
CA LYS A 6 17.41 7.74 -8.17
C LYS A 6 16.72 6.63 -7.38
N ASN A 7 16.17 6.95 -6.22
CA ASN A 7 15.42 6.01 -5.37
C ASN A 7 13.94 5.88 -5.79
N ASN A 8 13.68 5.88 -7.11
CA ASN A 8 12.33 5.72 -7.64
C ASN A 8 12.06 4.26 -7.95
N PHE A 9 10.88 3.78 -7.61
CA PHE A 9 10.49 2.40 -7.84
C PHE A 9 8.97 2.31 -8.03
N VAL A 10 8.54 1.19 -8.61
CA VAL A 10 7.12 0.87 -8.81
C VAL A 10 6.76 -0.32 -7.94
N LEU A 11 5.68 -0.19 -7.18
CA LEU A 11 5.10 -1.24 -6.36
C LEU A 11 3.77 -1.69 -6.95
N TYR A 12 3.51 -2.99 -6.83
CA TYR A 12 2.16 -3.53 -6.94
C TYR A 12 1.63 -3.79 -5.54
N GLY A 13 0.46 -3.29 -5.20
CA GLY A 13 -0.08 -3.50 -3.86
C GLY A 13 -1.57 -3.25 -3.76
N ARG A 14 -2.11 -3.59 -2.60
CA ARG A 14 -3.50 -3.35 -2.25
C ARG A 14 -3.59 -2.16 -1.29
N VAL A 15 -4.50 -1.23 -1.57
CA VAL A 15 -4.81 -0.12 -0.67
C VAL A 15 -5.50 -0.69 0.57
N LYS A 16 -4.96 -0.37 1.75
CA LYS A 16 -5.57 -0.72 3.04
C LYS A 16 -6.32 0.44 3.66
N TYR A 17 -5.76 1.65 3.51
CA TYR A 17 -6.40 2.87 3.98
C TYR A 17 -6.40 3.85 2.82
N PRO A 18 -7.60 4.25 2.35
CA PRO A 18 -7.74 5.12 1.20
C PRO A 18 -7.21 6.53 1.52
N PRO A 19 -7.06 7.37 0.50
CA PRO A 19 -6.34 8.62 0.70
C PRO A 19 -7.13 9.65 1.51
N GLU A 20 -6.50 10.14 2.57
CA GLU A 20 -7.03 11.14 3.49
C GLU A 20 -6.23 12.43 3.36
N GLN A 21 -6.92 13.55 3.19
CA GLN A 21 -6.30 14.87 3.25
C GLN A 21 -6.06 15.26 4.71
N LYS A 22 -4.84 15.69 5.01
CA LYS A 22 -4.40 16.14 6.33
C LYS A 22 -3.62 17.43 6.22
N THR A 23 -3.51 18.15 7.32
CA THR A 23 -2.63 19.31 7.44
C THR A 23 -1.48 18.98 8.36
N ILE A 24 -0.24 18.99 7.84
CA ILE A 24 0.98 18.74 8.61
C ILE A 24 1.92 19.94 8.47
N GLY A 25 2.26 20.58 9.59
CA GLY A 25 3.14 21.74 9.59
C GLY A 25 2.63 22.90 8.74
N GLY A 26 1.31 23.09 8.69
CA GLY A 26 0.65 24.12 7.87
C GLY A 26 0.58 23.81 6.37
N LYS A 27 0.99 22.61 5.94
CA LYS A 27 0.89 22.14 4.56
C LYS A 27 -0.19 21.09 4.43
N GLU A 28 -1.02 21.21 3.40
CA GLU A 28 -1.92 20.13 3.02
C GLU A 28 -1.12 18.97 2.46
N VAL A 29 -1.48 17.77 2.89
CA VAL A 29 -0.88 16.52 2.43
C VAL A 29 -1.98 15.50 2.18
N LEU A 30 -1.76 14.63 1.20
CA LEU A 30 -2.58 13.44 1.02
C LEU A 30 -1.81 12.25 1.57
N LYS A 31 -2.41 11.49 2.48
CA LYS A 31 -1.82 10.29 3.06
C LYS A 31 -2.66 9.07 2.76
N PHE A 32 -2.00 7.97 2.40
CA PHE A 32 -2.67 6.69 2.21
C PHE A 32 -1.73 5.54 2.45
N LYS A 33 -2.30 4.37 2.68
CA LYS A 33 -1.52 3.20 3.10
C LYS A 33 -2.00 1.95 2.40
N GLY A 34 -1.12 0.97 2.37
CA GLY A 34 -1.44 -0.33 1.83
C GLY A 34 -0.29 -1.29 2.01
N SER A 35 -0.40 -2.40 1.29
CA SER A 35 0.55 -3.49 1.39
C SER A 35 0.80 -4.16 0.06
N SER A 36 2.04 -4.57 -0.16
CA SER A 36 2.46 -5.39 -1.31
C SER A 36 2.75 -6.80 -0.82
N TYR A 37 2.14 -7.81 -1.45
CA TYR A 37 2.43 -9.20 -1.12
C TYR A 37 3.80 -9.59 -1.67
N LEU A 38 4.65 -10.16 -0.81
CA LEU A 38 6.02 -10.56 -1.15
C LEU A 38 6.19 -12.07 -1.36
N GLY A 39 5.17 -12.89 -1.05
CA GLY A 39 5.24 -14.36 -1.11
C GLY A 39 4.82 -15.05 0.19
N GLY A 40 4.74 -16.38 0.18
CA GLY A 40 4.36 -17.22 1.33
C GLY A 40 2.95 -17.81 1.25
N LYS A 41 2.63 -18.81 2.07
CA LYS A 41 1.30 -19.48 2.07
C LYS A 41 0.71 -19.50 3.47
N GLY A 42 -0.59 -19.24 3.58
CA GLY A 42 -1.30 -19.18 4.86
C GLY A 42 -0.60 -18.23 5.83
N ASP A 43 -0.27 -18.74 7.00
CA ASP A 43 0.35 -18.00 8.12
C ASP A 43 1.80 -17.53 7.83
N THR A 44 2.38 -17.95 6.70
CA THR A 44 3.73 -17.50 6.27
C THR A 44 3.70 -16.40 5.20
N ALA A 45 2.52 -15.89 4.86
CA ALA A 45 2.36 -14.81 3.90
C ALA A 45 3.08 -13.55 4.40
N ARG A 46 3.99 -13.03 3.58
CA ARG A 46 4.79 -11.85 3.88
C ARG A 46 4.25 -10.67 3.10
N TYR A 47 4.11 -9.55 3.80
CA TYR A 47 3.63 -8.30 3.23
C TYR A 47 4.63 -7.19 3.51
N LEU A 48 4.81 -6.33 2.52
CA LEU A 48 5.50 -5.06 2.67
C LEU A 48 4.47 -3.98 2.89
N ASN A 49 4.42 -3.41 4.10
CA ASN A 49 3.56 -2.28 4.39
C ASN A 49 4.17 -0.98 3.87
N TRP A 50 3.34 -0.09 3.35
CA TRP A 50 3.78 1.22 2.86
C TRP A 50 2.82 2.33 3.34
N ASP A 51 3.41 3.47 3.69
CA ASP A 51 2.74 4.73 4.06
C ASP A 51 3.19 5.81 3.06
N VAL A 52 2.25 6.28 2.26
CA VAL A 52 2.50 7.21 1.17
C VAL A 52 2.08 8.61 1.58
N THR A 53 2.95 9.59 1.32
CA THR A 53 2.68 11.01 1.51
C THR A 53 2.87 11.78 0.20
N ALA A 54 1.82 12.50 -0.20
CA ALA A 54 1.90 13.52 -1.24
C ALA A 54 1.87 14.91 -0.59
N TRP A 55 3.00 15.62 -0.65
CA TRP A 55 3.09 17.02 -0.23
C TRP A 55 2.63 17.86 -1.42
N ASN A 56 1.53 18.60 -1.29
CA ASN A 56 0.76 19.27 -2.37
C ASN A 56 -0.25 18.35 -3.08
N PRO A 57 -1.42 18.08 -2.46
CA PRO A 57 -2.48 17.25 -3.05
C PRO A 57 -2.96 17.75 -4.41
N TRP A 58 -2.89 19.06 -4.67
CA TRP A 58 -3.26 19.65 -5.95
C TRP A 58 -2.26 19.33 -7.07
N GLU A 59 -0.98 19.07 -6.77
CA GLU A 59 -0.02 18.56 -7.76
C GLU A 59 -0.20 17.05 -7.96
N ALA A 60 -0.74 16.36 -6.96
CA ALA A 60 -1.21 14.98 -7.06
C ALA A 60 -2.60 14.87 -7.72
N GLN A 61 -3.09 15.92 -8.39
CA GLN A 61 -4.36 15.95 -9.14
C GLN A 61 -4.42 15.03 -10.35
N GLU A 62 -3.46 14.14 -10.56
CA GLU A 62 -3.77 12.90 -11.25
C GLU A 62 -4.77 12.11 -10.38
N VAL A 63 -6.04 12.43 -10.66
CA VAL A 63 -7.37 12.02 -10.16
C VAL A 63 -7.48 10.65 -9.48
N LEU A 64 -6.55 9.74 -9.72
CA LEU A 64 -6.58 8.39 -9.18
C LEU A 64 -6.32 8.33 -7.68
N ALA A 65 -5.38 9.11 -7.13
CA ALA A 65 -5.10 9.05 -5.69
C ALA A 65 -6.34 9.42 -4.87
N LEU A 66 -7.01 10.54 -5.14
CA LEU A 66 -8.20 10.94 -4.38
C LEU A 66 -9.38 9.97 -4.49
N ASN A 67 -9.39 9.10 -5.51
CA ASN A 67 -10.44 8.11 -5.74
C ASN A 67 -9.99 6.66 -5.43
N LEU A 68 -8.81 6.46 -4.85
CA LEU A 68 -8.41 5.13 -4.41
C LEU A 68 -9.29 4.71 -3.24
N GLU A 69 -9.88 3.53 -3.35
CA GLU A 69 -10.72 2.93 -2.32
C GLU A 69 -9.97 1.83 -1.58
N GLU A 70 -10.42 1.55 -0.35
CA GLU A 70 -9.96 0.39 0.39
C GLU A 70 -10.15 -0.90 -0.43
N GLY A 71 -9.12 -1.73 -0.45
CA GLY A 71 -9.12 -3.01 -1.12
C GLY A 71 -8.76 -2.98 -2.60
N GLN A 72 -8.68 -1.80 -3.24
CA GLN A 72 -8.26 -1.68 -4.63
C GLN A 72 -6.78 -2.04 -4.82
N TYR A 73 -6.47 -2.67 -5.96
CA TYR A 73 -5.09 -2.93 -6.37
C TYR A 73 -4.55 -1.76 -7.16
N VAL A 74 -3.27 -1.44 -6.96
CA VAL A 74 -2.60 -0.31 -7.60
C VAL A 74 -1.19 -0.63 -8.04
N TRP A 75 -0.78 0.00 -9.15
CA TRP A 75 0.62 0.24 -9.48
C TRP A 75 1.01 1.62 -8.93
N LEU A 76 1.89 1.65 -7.93
CA LEU A 76 2.33 2.86 -7.24
C LEU A 76 3.77 3.18 -7.64
N SER A 77 3.98 4.33 -8.28
CA SER A 77 5.30 4.94 -8.45
C SER A 77 5.59 5.86 -7.26
N ALA A 78 6.70 5.62 -6.59
CA ALA A 78 7.09 6.39 -5.42
C ALA A 78 8.61 6.48 -5.25
N GLU A 79 9.01 7.37 -4.36
CA GLU A 79 10.38 7.53 -3.88
C GLU A 79 10.45 7.10 -2.41
N VAL A 80 11.40 6.23 -2.05
CA VAL A 80 11.59 5.84 -0.64
C VAL A 80 12.22 7.00 0.12
N THR A 81 11.54 7.47 1.15
CA THR A 81 12.06 8.51 2.06
C THR A 81 12.53 7.95 3.38
N GLY A 82 12.10 6.74 3.76
CA GLY A 82 12.52 6.09 4.99
C GLY A 82 11.90 4.71 5.19
N VAL A 83 12.34 4.02 6.24
CA VAL A 83 11.75 2.77 6.72
C VAL A 83 11.55 2.89 8.22
N TYR A 84 10.33 2.66 8.67
CA TYR A 84 9.96 2.66 10.08
C TYR A 84 9.78 1.21 10.55
N ASN A 85 10.57 0.80 11.54
CA ASN A 85 10.45 -0.52 12.16
C ASN A 85 9.64 -0.39 13.45
N TRP A 86 8.73 -1.33 13.67
CA TRP A 86 7.83 -1.37 14.83
C TRP A 86 7.56 -2.82 15.20
N SER A 87 6.91 -3.04 16.35
CA SER A 87 6.49 -4.37 16.79
C SER A 87 4.97 -4.46 16.77
N THR A 88 4.43 -5.56 16.23
CA THR A 88 3.01 -5.87 16.30
C THR A 88 2.56 -6.02 17.76
N LYS A 89 1.23 -6.08 17.98
CA LYS A 89 0.69 -6.35 19.31
C LYS A 89 1.14 -7.70 19.87
N SER A 90 1.43 -8.67 19.01
CA SER A 90 2.01 -9.98 19.36
C SER A 90 3.52 -9.94 19.61
N GLY A 91 4.17 -8.78 19.43
CA GLY A 91 5.61 -8.60 19.62
C GLY A 91 6.47 -8.95 18.39
N GLU A 92 5.86 -9.29 17.27
CA GLU A 92 6.58 -9.63 16.04
C GLU A 92 7.15 -8.37 15.38
N PRO A 93 8.39 -8.42 14.86
CA PRO A 93 8.96 -7.28 14.16
C PRO A 93 8.22 -7.04 12.84
N ALA A 94 7.89 -5.78 12.59
CA ALA A 94 7.27 -5.30 11.38
C ALA A 94 7.97 -4.05 10.86
N SER A 95 7.84 -3.81 9.56
CA SER A 95 8.40 -2.63 8.90
C SER A 95 7.37 -1.97 7.99
N THR A 96 7.40 -0.65 7.96
CA THR A 96 6.60 0.17 7.04
C THR A 96 7.54 1.07 6.26
N MET A 97 7.48 1.00 4.93
CA MET A 97 8.19 1.96 4.08
C MET A 97 7.46 3.30 4.05
N GLN A 98 8.19 4.38 4.27
CA GLN A 98 7.70 5.74 4.08
C GLN A 98 8.02 6.19 2.67
N LEU A 99 6.98 6.58 1.94
CA LEU A 99 7.03 6.83 0.51
C LEU A 99 6.59 8.25 0.19
N LYS A 100 7.37 8.93 -0.64
CA LYS A 100 6.93 10.15 -1.31
C LYS A 100 6.23 9.78 -2.61
N TYR A 101 4.97 10.19 -2.72
CA TYR A 101 4.14 9.94 -3.89
C TYR A 101 4.75 10.52 -5.17
N LYS A 102 4.61 9.80 -6.29
CA LYS A 102 4.86 10.31 -7.65
C LYS A 102 3.62 10.13 -8.52
N SER A 103 3.12 8.90 -8.65
CA SER A 103 1.89 8.60 -9.40
C SER A 103 1.32 7.25 -8.97
N ALA A 104 0.04 7.01 -9.23
CA ALA A 104 -0.61 5.71 -9.00
C ALA A 104 -1.63 5.41 -10.10
N MET A 105 -1.79 4.13 -10.42
CA MET A 105 -2.79 3.64 -11.36
C MET A 105 -3.55 2.48 -10.74
N ILE A 106 -4.87 2.42 -10.95
CA ILE A 106 -5.65 1.23 -10.59
C ILE A 106 -5.13 0.06 -11.42
N ALA A 107 -4.86 -1.04 -10.73
CA ALA A 107 -4.37 -2.26 -11.32
C ALA A 107 -5.46 -3.33 -11.26
N PRO A 108 -5.46 -4.30 -12.19
CA PRO A 108 -6.38 -5.42 -12.11
C PRO A 108 -6.15 -6.21 -10.81
N ASP A 109 -7.25 -6.72 -10.24
CA ASP A 109 -7.19 -7.71 -9.17
C ASP A 109 -6.54 -8.99 -9.74
N PRO A 110 -5.43 -9.47 -9.16
CA PRO A 110 -4.68 -10.57 -9.74
C PRO A 110 -5.40 -11.91 -9.52
N PHE A 111 -6.46 -11.93 -8.69
CA PHE A 111 -7.26 -13.09 -8.35
C PHE A 111 -8.58 -13.17 -9.12
N ASP A 112 -9.01 -12.09 -9.79
CA ASP A 112 -10.26 -12.02 -10.57
C ASP A 112 -10.16 -12.72 -11.95
N SER A 113 -8.94 -13.11 -12.36
CA SER A 113 -8.68 -13.83 -13.62
C SER A 113 -8.94 -15.34 -13.56
N LYS A 114 -9.48 -15.89 -12.46
CA LYS A 114 -9.85 -17.31 -12.41
C LYS A 114 -11.07 -17.55 -13.31
N PRO A 115 -11.01 -18.48 -14.28
CA PRO A 115 -12.18 -18.82 -15.08
C PRO A 115 -13.32 -19.23 -14.15
N LYS A 116 -14.48 -18.57 -14.28
CA LYS A 116 -15.74 -18.98 -13.64
C LYS A 116 -16.23 -20.27 -14.30
N GLY A 117 -15.58 -21.38 -13.99
CA GLY A 117 -15.84 -22.66 -14.62
C GLY A 117 -15.16 -23.81 -13.89
N GLY A 118 -15.87 -24.36 -12.90
CA GLY A 118 -15.75 -25.75 -12.44
C GLY A 118 -14.39 -26.18 -11.88
N GLY A 119 -14.27 -26.21 -10.55
CA GLY A 119 -13.26 -27.04 -9.91
C GLY A 119 -12.77 -26.55 -8.56
N GLY A 120 -13.52 -26.87 -7.51
CA GLY A 120 -12.98 -27.01 -6.17
C GLY A 120 -13.00 -25.75 -5.30
N ASP A 121 -13.82 -25.83 -4.26
CA ASP A 121 -13.74 -25.04 -3.04
C ASP A 121 -12.33 -25.11 -2.42
N TRP A 122 -11.42 -24.21 -2.81
CA TRP A 122 -10.08 -24.13 -2.22
C TRP A 122 -9.76 -22.81 -1.51
N PHE A 123 -10.64 -21.81 -1.61
CA PHE A 123 -10.43 -20.50 -0.96
C PHE A 123 -11.69 -19.93 -0.31
N ASN A 124 -12.70 -20.76 -0.05
CA ASN A 124 -13.86 -20.33 0.71
C ASN A 124 -13.55 -20.41 2.21
N LYS A 125 -12.72 -19.48 2.67
CA LYS A 125 -12.77 -18.94 4.03
C LYS A 125 -12.50 -17.46 3.93
N SER A 126 -13.58 -16.72 3.74
CA SER A 126 -13.80 -15.43 4.35
C SER A 126 -13.68 -15.56 5.88
N GLU A 127 -12.47 -15.81 6.37
CA GLU A 127 -12.12 -15.38 7.71
C GLU A 127 -11.82 -13.90 7.56
N LYS A 128 -12.64 -13.09 8.23
CA LYS A 128 -12.31 -11.70 8.51
C LYS A 128 -10.93 -11.76 9.15
N GLN A 129 -9.88 -11.51 8.38
CA GLN A 129 -8.57 -11.25 8.94
C GLN A 129 -8.76 -9.96 9.69
N ASP A 130 -8.80 -10.07 11.02
CA ASP A 130 -8.71 -8.94 11.92
C ASP A 130 -7.48 -8.15 11.45
N ASP A 131 -7.73 -7.03 10.78
CA ASP A 131 -6.69 -6.08 10.43
C ASP A 131 -6.12 -5.61 11.76
N ASP A 132 -5.01 -6.24 12.16
CA ASP A 132 -4.23 -5.76 13.29
C ASP A 132 -3.96 -4.28 13.01
N PRO A 133 -4.50 -3.37 13.84
CA PRO A 133 -4.37 -1.96 13.58
C PRO A 133 -2.89 -1.66 13.62
N ILE A 134 -2.36 -1.11 12.53
CA ILE A 134 -1.00 -0.58 12.47
C ILE A 134 -0.88 0.42 13.62
N PRO A 135 -0.12 0.11 14.69
CA PRO A 135 -0.03 0.98 15.85
C PRO A 135 0.75 2.25 15.47
N PHE A 136 0.29 3.36 16.02
CA PHE A 136 0.75 4.73 15.79
C PHE A 136 2.10 5.02 16.46
#